data_AF-A0A7V6ISK7-F1
#
_entry.id   AF-A0A7V6ISK7-F1
#
_cell.length_a   1.000
_cell.length_b   1.000
_cell.length_c   1.000
_cell.angle_alpha   90.00
_cell.angle_beta   90.00
_cell.angle_gamma   90.00
#
_symmetry.space_group_name_H-M   'P 1'
#
loop_
_entity.id
_entity.type
_entity.pdbx_description
1 polymer ?
#
loop_
_entity_poly.entity_id
_entity_poly.type
_entity_poly.pdbx_seq_one_letter_code
_entity_poly.pdbx_strand_id
1 'polypeptide(L)'
;MKIKAIKRKLKNEGENFVPDLERKVLKSVGFEYKEKRNHLRLKPVFAFSTLIILIFFGFMIFLNKNVTPPKLAGTIISIEINPAIELEIKDDKVVSIRGLNADGLLLLEDNDFIELNYQEVLGKILFEAQEIGFIDENSEIDITVINDNQEIENKITNDLQNIELDKEIKNKIKFDNNKTLQEEAKKYNISIGRMKLIKKALEANSSLKIKEALKYTVSELNEIVNNESKEILENVHENYQSSTKEIKDRKKDALSKLYQYQDEVLEEIKEIKKLINDNKNINIIRNRI
;
A
#
# COMPACT_ATOMS: atom_id res chain seq x y z
N MET A 1 -71.34 5.33 11.15
CA MET A 1 -70.03 4.63 11.26
C MET A 1 -69.68 4.00 9.93
N LYS A 2 -68.43 4.12 9.51
CA LYS A 2 -68.02 4.30 8.11
C LYS A 2 -67.98 2.98 7.33
N ILE A 3 -68.78 2.87 6.25
CA ILE A 3 -68.73 1.83 5.21
C ILE A 3 -67.28 1.55 4.74
N LYS A 4 -66.44 2.58 4.75
CA LYS A 4 -65.01 2.50 4.39
C LYS A 4 -64.19 1.59 5.31
N ALA A 5 -64.54 1.47 6.59
CA ALA A 5 -63.84 0.60 7.53
C ALA A 5 -64.21 -0.88 7.33
N ILE A 6 -65.49 -1.16 7.04
CA ILE A 6 -65.98 -2.52 6.72
C ILE A 6 -65.36 -3.01 5.40
N LYS A 7 -65.27 -2.14 4.39
CA LYS A 7 -64.61 -2.45 3.11
C LYS A 7 -63.12 -2.81 3.28
N ARG A 8 -62.42 -2.14 4.21
CA ARG A 8 -61.00 -2.37 4.45
C ARG A 8 -60.75 -3.67 5.22
N LYS A 9 -61.65 -4.02 6.15
CA LYS A 9 -61.58 -5.28 6.91
C LYS A 9 -61.87 -6.49 6.02
N LEU A 10 -62.91 -6.41 5.17
CA LEU A 10 -63.23 -7.46 4.18
C LEU A 10 -62.13 -7.66 3.13
N LYS A 11 -61.47 -6.58 2.69
CA LYS A 11 -60.34 -6.68 1.75
C LYS A 11 -59.14 -7.40 2.39
N ASN A 12 -58.77 -7.02 3.60
CA ASN A 12 -57.65 -7.65 4.32
C ASN A 12 -57.93 -9.10 4.72
N GLU A 13 -59.17 -9.45 5.08
CA GLU A 13 -59.55 -10.83 5.40
C GLU A 13 -59.68 -11.70 4.13
N GLY A 14 -60.10 -11.13 3.00
CA GLY A 14 -60.18 -11.82 1.72
C GLY A 14 -58.83 -12.15 1.07
N GLU A 15 -57.84 -11.26 1.21
CA GLU A 15 -56.48 -11.46 0.68
C GLU A 15 -55.72 -12.61 1.39
N ASN A 16 -56.07 -12.94 2.63
CA ASN A 16 -55.44 -14.03 3.40
C ASN A 16 -56.13 -15.40 3.25
N PHE A 17 -57.37 -15.47 2.75
CA PHE A 17 -58.12 -16.73 2.73
C PHE A 17 -58.09 -17.43 1.36
N VAL A 18 -58.02 -16.70 0.23
CA VAL A 18 -57.84 -17.29 -1.11
C VAL A 18 -57.19 -16.27 -2.06
N PRO A 19 -55.99 -16.52 -2.63
CA PRO A 19 -55.26 -15.55 -3.46
C PRO A 19 -55.96 -15.14 -4.78
N ASP A 20 -57.02 -15.84 -5.18
CA ASP A 20 -57.57 -15.81 -6.54
C ASP A 20 -59.03 -15.36 -6.66
N LEU A 21 -59.59 -14.79 -5.59
CA LEU A 21 -61.00 -14.41 -5.57
C LEU A 21 -61.33 -13.30 -6.59
N GLU A 22 -60.44 -12.30 -6.75
CA GLU A 22 -60.64 -11.18 -7.67
C GLU A 22 -60.77 -11.65 -9.13
N ARG A 23 -59.86 -12.54 -9.57
CA ARG A 23 -59.87 -13.10 -10.94
C ARG A 23 -61.10 -13.96 -11.21
N LYS A 24 -61.53 -14.79 -10.23
CA LYS A 24 -62.75 -15.62 -10.36
C LYS A 24 -64.02 -14.78 -10.41
N VAL A 25 -64.12 -13.74 -9.60
CA VAL A 25 -65.27 -12.83 -9.58
C VAL A 25 -65.36 -12.09 -10.92
N LEU A 26 -64.26 -11.51 -11.41
CA LEU A 26 -64.23 -10.79 -12.69
C LEU A 26 -64.62 -11.68 -13.89
N LYS A 27 -64.22 -12.96 -13.88
CA LYS A 27 -64.63 -13.93 -14.92
C LYS A 27 -66.12 -14.31 -14.82
N SER A 28 -66.68 -14.35 -13.62
CA SER A 28 -68.10 -14.68 -13.40
C SER A 28 -69.09 -13.57 -13.78
N VAL A 29 -68.63 -12.31 -13.83
CA VAL A 29 -69.40 -11.17 -14.37
C VAL A 29 -69.14 -10.89 -15.85
N GLY A 30 -68.52 -11.82 -16.57
CA GLY A 30 -68.38 -11.76 -18.04
C GLY A 30 -67.26 -10.84 -18.55
N PHE A 31 -66.31 -10.42 -17.70
CA PHE A 31 -65.15 -9.66 -18.14
C PHE A 31 -64.00 -10.59 -18.55
N GLU A 32 -63.61 -10.57 -19.81
CA GLU A 32 -62.36 -11.19 -20.29
C GLU A 32 -61.16 -10.27 -20.01
N TYR A 33 -60.25 -10.73 -19.15
CA TYR A 33 -58.97 -10.06 -18.92
C TYR A 33 -57.95 -10.50 -19.98
N LYS A 34 -57.60 -9.62 -20.92
CA LYS A 34 -56.50 -9.86 -21.87
C LYS A 34 -55.16 -9.51 -21.23
N GLU A 35 -54.27 -10.49 -21.09
CA GLU A 35 -52.87 -10.24 -20.73
C GLU A 35 -52.17 -9.43 -21.83
N LYS A 36 -51.63 -8.27 -21.47
CA LYS A 36 -50.68 -7.53 -22.32
C LYS A 36 -49.31 -8.21 -22.20
N ARG A 37 -48.94 -9.02 -23.20
CA ARG A 37 -47.55 -9.44 -23.41
C ARG A 37 -46.72 -8.23 -23.79
N ASN A 38 -45.89 -7.74 -22.86
CA ASN A 38 -44.89 -6.73 -23.18
C ASN A 38 -43.67 -7.42 -23.82
N HIS A 39 -43.60 -7.43 -25.16
CA HIS A 39 -42.35 -7.64 -25.85
C HIS A 39 -41.51 -6.36 -25.67
N LEU A 40 -40.41 -6.43 -24.90
CA LEU A 40 -39.45 -5.34 -24.84
C LEU A 40 -38.80 -5.16 -26.22
N ARG A 41 -39.39 -4.29 -27.05
CA ARG A 41 -38.69 -3.68 -28.18
C ARG A 41 -37.73 -2.64 -27.61
N LEU A 42 -36.51 -3.06 -27.30
CA LEU A 42 -35.38 -2.17 -27.06
C LEU A 42 -35.16 -1.35 -28.34
N LYS A 43 -35.64 -0.11 -28.33
CA LYS A 43 -35.35 0.86 -29.39
C LYS A 43 -33.85 1.20 -29.35
N PRO A 44 -33.18 1.44 -30.50
CA PRO A 44 -31.73 1.63 -30.58
C PRO A 44 -31.19 2.84 -29.79
N VAL A 45 -32.08 3.71 -29.29
CA VAL A 45 -31.73 4.89 -28.47
C VAL A 45 -31.00 4.50 -27.17
N PHE A 46 -31.32 3.36 -26.55
CA PHE A 46 -30.63 2.92 -25.32
C PHE A 46 -29.19 2.42 -25.58
N ALA A 47 -28.91 1.88 -26.76
CA ALA A 47 -27.55 1.44 -27.12
C ALA A 47 -26.62 2.64 -27.38
N PHE A 48 -27.17 3.74 -27.92
CA PHE A 48 -26.40 4.98 -28.11
C PHE A 48 -26.10 5.68 -26.78
N SER A 49 -27.03 5.70 -25.82
CA SER A 49 -26.77 6.31 -24.51
C SER A 49 -25.68 5.58 -23.73
N THR A 50 -25.62 4.24 -23.78
CA THR A 50 -24.55 3.48 -23.11
C THR A 50 -23.19 3.71 -23.76
N LEU A 51 -23.16 3.86 -25.09
CA LEU A 51 -21.91 4.13 -25.82
C LEU A 51 -21.37 5.53 -25.49
N ILE A 52 -22.23 6.53 -25.43
CA ILE A 52 -21.84 7.91 -25.08
C ILE A 52 -21.35 8.00 -23.64
N ILE A 53 -21.96 7.27 -22.70
CA ILE A 53 -21.50 7.20 -21.30
C ILE A 53 -20.13 6.50 -21.23
N LEU A 54 -19.93 5.39 -21.94
CA LEU A 54 -18.63 4.70 -22.00
C LEU A 54 -17.53 5.55 -22.63
N ILE A 55 -17.85 6.31 -23.68
CA ILE A 55 -16.91 7.24 -24.31
C ILE A 55 -16.63 8.41 -23.37
N PHE A 56 -17.64 8.94 -22.67
CA PHE A 56 -17.45 10.04 -21.71
C PHE A 56 -16.60 9.60 -20.52
N PHE A 57 -16.89 8.44 -19.90
CA PHE A 57 -16.07 7.90 -18.81
C PHE A 57 -14.68 7.46 -19.28
N GLY A 58 -14.57 6.84 -20.47
CA GLY A 58 -13.30 6.48 -21.08
C GLY A 58 -12.44 7.70 -21.41
N PHE A 59 -13.07 8.79 -21.87
CA PHE A 59 -12.42 10.07 -22.14
C PHE A 59 -12.04 10.79 -20.84
N MET A 60 -12.86 10.71 -19.79
CA MET A 60 -12.54 11.25 -18.47
C MET A 60 -11.34 10.51 -17.84
N ILE A 61 -11.29 9.18 -17.98
CA ILE A 61 -10.13 8.36 -17.56
C ILE A 61 -8.90 8.67 -18.42
N PHE A 62 -9.05 8.84 -19.74
CA PHE A 62 -7.96 9.19 -20.66
C PHE A 62 -7.39 10.59 -20.39
N LEU A 63 -8.25 11.58 -20.10
CA LEU A 63 -7.83 12.91 -19.67
C LEU A 63 -7.16 12.86 -18.30
N ASN A 64 -7.63 12.03 -17.38
CA ASN A 64 -7.03 11.87 -16.04
C ASN A 64 -5.71 11.07 -16.02
N LYS A 65 -5.32 10.39 -17.10
CA LYS A 65 -4.00 9.73 -17.16
C LYS A 65 -2.83 10.71 -17.29
N ASN A 66 -3.09 11.94 -17.71
CA ASN A 66 -2.07 12.98 -17.90
C ASN A 66 -2.31 14.25 -17.06
N VAL A 67 -3.32 14.25 -16.19
CA VAL A 67 -3.41 15.23 -15.12
C VAL A 67 -2.68 14.62 -13.94
N THR A 68 -1.35 14.69 -13.97
CA THR A 68 -0.64 14.84 -12.70
C THR A 68 -1.23 16.10 -12.08
N PRO A 69 -1.97 16.02 -10.96
CA PRO A 69 -2.31 17.23 -10.24
C PRO A 69 -0.99 17.97 -10.03
N PRO A 70 -0.95 19.31 -10.13
CA PRO A 70 0.26 20.05 -9.76
C PRO A 70 0.70 19.48 -8.41
N LYS A 71 1.91 18.90 -8.34
CA LYS A 71 2.47 18.36 -7.10
C LYS A 71 2.37 19.51 -6.10
N LEU A 72 1.36 19.48 -5.23
CA LEU A 72 1.35 20.33 -4.06
C LEU A 72 2.55 19.85 -3.27
N ALA A 73 3.62 20.64 -3.29
CA ALA A 73 4.93 20.27 -2.77
C ALA A 73 4.80 19.66 -1.38
N GLY A 74 4.95 18.33 -1.30
CA GLY A 74 5.04 17.63 -0.02
C GLY A 74 6.30 18.07 0.70
N THR A 75 6.28 18.02 2.03
CA THR A 75 7.53 18.14 2.79
C THR A 75 8.30 16.84 2.60
N ILE A 76 9.58 16.97 2.29
CA ILE A 76 10.49 15.82 2.23
C ILE A 76 11.15 15.64 3.59
N ILE A 77 11.19 14.41 4.09
CA ILE A 77 11.99 14.02 5.25
C ILE A 77 13.00 12.98 4.76
N SER A 78 14.27 13.35 4.75
CA SER A 78 15.39 12.45 4.47
C SER A 78 15.92 11.89 5.77
N ILE A 79 16.11 10.57 5.82
CA ILE A 79 16.61 9.82 6.99
C ILE A 79 17.86 9.07 6.53
N GLU A 80 19.01 9.41 7.13
CA GLU A 80 20.33 8.86 6.79
C GLU A 80 20.91 8.17 8.05
N ILE A 81 20.81 6.84 8.08
CA ILE A 81 21.39 5.94 9.11
C ILE A 81 22.56 5.14 8.51
N ASN A 82 22.62 5.09 7.17
CA ASN A 82 23.21 4.01 6.37
C ASN A 82 22.53 2.67 6.66
N PRO A 83 21.18 2.64 6.52
CA PRO A 83 20.46 2.89 5.27
C PRO A 83 20.03 4.34 5.02
N ALA A 84 19.69 4.68 3.76
CA ALA A 84 19.17 6.01 3.39
C ALA A 84 17.73 5.93 2.84
N ILE A 85 16.81 6.69 3.43
CA ILE A 85 15.37 6.67 3.14
C ILE A 85 14.85 8.08 2.96
N GLU A 86 13.83 8.24 2.12
CA GLU A 86 13.08 9.46 1.99
C GLU A 86 11.57 9.24 2.17
N LEU A 87 10.94 10.12 2.94
CA LEU A 87 9.49 10.27 3.05
C LEU A 87 9.05 11.55 2.33
N GLU A 88 7.99 11.47 1.55
CA GLU A 88 7.21 12.63 1.16
C GLU A 88 5.93 12.66 1.99
N ILE A 89 5.68 13.79 2.66
CA ILE A 89 4.55 13.94 3.56
C ILE A 89 3.63 15.09 3.14
N LYS A 90 2.34 14.90 3.37
CA LYS A 90 1.29 15.88 3.16
C LYS A 90 0.28 15.77 4.29
N ASP A 91 -0.04 16.90 4.91
CA ASP A 91 -1.00 16.96 6.03
C ASP A 91 -0.68 15.94 7.14
N ASP A 92 0.59 15.89 7.55
CA ASP A 92 1.17 14.95 8.53
C ASP A 92 1.12 13.45 8.15
N LYS A 93 0.69 13.13 6.94
CA LYS A 93 0.66 11.75 6.43
C LYS A 93 1.73 11.49 5.39
N VAL A 94 2.26 10.27 5.38
CA VAL A 94 3.18 9.80 4.34
C VAL A 94 2.38 9.53 3.06
N VAL A 95 2.75 10.22 1.98
CA VAL A 95 2.16 10.03 0.64
C VAL A 95 3.09 9.27 -0.30
N SER A 96 4.38 9.24 0.01
CA SER A 96 5.38 8.42 -0.68
C SER A 96 6.53 8.10 0.25
N ILE A 97 7.14 6.94 0.05
CA ILE A 97 8.35 6.51 0.77
C ILE A 97 9.27 5.78 -0.21
N ARG A 98 10.59 5.96 -0.07
CA ARG A 98 11.58 5.29 -0.92
C ARG A 98 12.90 5.06 -0.21
N GLY A 99 13.58 3.98 -0.60
CA GLY A 99 14.99 3.77 -0.30
C GLY A 99 15.84 4.54 -1.30
N LEU A 100 16.80 5.31 -0.80
CA LEU A 100 17.77 6.06 -1.62
C LEU A 100 19.03 5.23 -1.92
N ASN A 101 19.21 4.09 -1.26
CA ASN A 101 20.24 3.10 -1.54
C ASN A 101 19.67 1.67 -1.38
N ALA A 102 20.49 0.65 -1.70
CA ALA A 102 20.08 -0.75 -1.65
C ALA A 102 19.63 -1.18 -0.24
N ASP A 103 20.35 -0.76 0.80
CA ASP A 103 19.99 -1.07 2.19
C ASP A 103 18.68 -0.39 2.60
N GLY A 104 18.42 0.82 2.10
CA GLY A 104 17.20 1.57 2.37
C GLY A 104 15.99 0.92 1.70
N LEU A 105 16.19 0.38 0.50
CA LEU A 105 15.17 -0.41 -0.18
C LEU A 105 14.84 -1.68 0.61
N LEU A 106 15.85 -2.37 1.14
CA LEU A 106 15.68 -3.57 1.95
C LEU A 106 14.96 -3.29 3.27
N LEU A 107 15.36 -2.21 3.96
CA LEU A 107 14.75 -1.78 5.23
C LEU A 107 13.26 -1.43 5.08
N LEU A 108 12.82 -1.04 3.87
CA LEU A 108 11.43 -0.70 3.59
C LEU A 108 10.60 -1.88 3.08
N GLU A 109 11.19 -3.07 2.92
CA GLU A 109 10.47 -4.23 2.42
C GLU A 109 9.33 -4.63 3.38
N ASP A 110 8.22 -5.14 2.82
CA ASP A 110 7.07 -5.69 3.54
C ASP A 110 6.30 -4.71 4.45
N ASN A 111 6.58 -3.40 4.36
CA ASN A 111 5.90 -2.38 5.17
C ASN A 111 4.96 -1.48 4.35
N ASP A 112 3.71 -1.32 4.84
CA ASP A 112 2.75 -0.34 4.31
C ASP A 112 2.75 0.91 5.20
N PHE A 113 3.47 1.93 4.73
CA PHE A 113 3.62 3.20 5.44
C PHE A 113 2.74 4.32 4.88
N ILE A 114 2.05 4.09 3.76
CA ILE A 114 1.27 5.12 3.09
C ILE A 114 0.04 5.47 3.94
N GLU A 115 -0.35 6.75 3.96
CA GLU A 115 -1.43 7.33 4.77
C GLU A 115 -1.22 7.31 6.30
N LEU A 116 -0.15 6.68 6.79
CA LEU A 116 0.24 6.72 8.19
C LEU A 116 0.86 8.07 8.57
N ASN A 117 0.80 8.39 9.86
CA ASN A 117 1.43 9.60 10.38
C ASN A 117 2.96 9.48 10.26
N TYR A 118 3.63 10.54 9.78
CA TYR A 118 5.08 10.49 9.54
C TYR A 118 5.92 10.22 10.80
N GLN A 119 5.45 10.61 11.98
CA GLN A 119 6.13 10.35 13.25
C GLN A 119 6.04 8.86 13.61
N GLU A 120 4.88 8.24 13.39
CA GLU A 120 4.69 6.80 13.56
C GLU A 120 5.60 6.02 12.59
N VAL A 121 5.63 6.45 11.32
CA VAL A 121 6.47 5.83 10.30
C VAL A 121 7.96 5.95 10.64
N LEU A 122 8.41 7.12 11.09
CA LEU A 122 9.79 7.29 11.55
C LEU A 122 10.11 6.33 12.70
N GLY A 123 9.23 6.22 13.70
CA GLY A 123 9.43 5.29 14.82
C GLY A 123 9.56 3.83 14.36
N LYS A 124 8.72 3.40 13.41
CA LYS A 124 8.79 2.04 12.83
C LYS A 124 10.08 1.81 12.05
N ILE A 125 10.51 2.77 11.23
CA ILE A 125 11.76 2.69 10.47
C ILE A 125 12.96 2.57 11.41
N LEU A 126 13.01 3.39 12.46
CA LEU A 126 14.10 3.34 13.43
C LEU A 126 14.10 2.05 14.24
N PHE A 127 12.93 1.55 14.63
CA PHE A 127 12.80 0.26 15.30
C PHE A 127 13.29 -0.89 14.41
N GLU A 128 12.81 -0.96 13.16
CA GLU A 128 13.23 -2.00 12.21
C GLU A 128 14.73 -1.92 11.92
N ALA A 129 15.27 -0.71 11.72
CA ALA A 129 16.71 -0.50 11.51
C ALA A 129 17.54 -0.98 12.70
N GLN A 130 17.04 -0.85 13.92
CA GLN A 130 17.68 -1.39 15.11
C GLN A 130 17.60 -2.92 15.15
N GLU A 131 16.44 -3.51 14.90
CA GLU A 131 16.24 -4.97 14.94
C GLU A 131 17.12 -5.72 13.93
N ILE A 132 17.30 -5.14 12.73
CA ILE A 132 18.15 -5.73 11.68
C ILE A 132 19.63 -5.32 11.78
N GLY A 133 19.99 -4.51 12.78
CA GLY A 133 21.38 -4.25 13.16
C GLY A 133 22.06 -3.05 12.46
N PHE A 134 21.30 -2.14 11.86
CA PHE A 134 21.85 -0.90 11.31
C PHE A 134 22.10 0.19 12.36
N ILE A 135 21.39 0.12 13.49
CA ILE A 135 21.60 1.02 14.63
C ILE A 135 22.32 0.24 15.73
N ASP A 136 23.59 0.58 15.94
CA ASP A 136 24.42 0.08 17.04
C ASP A 136 24.83 1.21 18.00
N GLU A 137 25.76 0.98 18.91
CA GLU A 137 26.24 1.98 19.89
C GLU A 137 26.89 3.22 19.23
N ASN A 138 27.49 3.08 18.05
CA ASN A 138 28.22 4.13 17.33
C ASN A 138 27.45 4.75 16.17
N SER A 139 26.29 4.20 15.79
CA SER A 139 25.46 4.78 14.73
C SER A 139 24.99 6.20 15.06
N GLU A 140 24.99 7.06 14.04
CA GLU A 140 24.34 8.37 14.03
C GLU A 140 23.17 8.34 13.05
N ILE A 141 22.12 9.10 13.36
CA ILE A 141 20.91 9.19 12.53
C ILE A 141 20.77 10.65 12.09
N ASP A 142 21.00 10.93 10.81
CA ASP A 142 20.84 12.26 10.25
C ASP A 142 19.43 12.42 9.66
N ILE A 143 18.68 13.38 10.20
CA ILE A 143 17.33 13.72 9.71
C ILE A 143 17.34 15.12 9.12
N THR A 144 16.97 15.23 7.84
CA THR A 144 16.81 16.50 7.13
C THR A 144 15.35 16.67 6.70
N VAL A 145 14.72 17.77 7.10
CA VAL A 145 13.39 18.18 6.63
C VAL A 145 13.56 19.25 5.55
N ILE A 146 12.81 19.16 4.45
CA ILE A 146 12.92 20.06 3.30
C ILE A 146 11.52 20.47 2.84
N ASN A 147 11.24 21.77 2.85
CA ASN A 147 10.01 22.32 2.27
C ASN A 147 10.30 23.64 1.53
N ASP A 148 9.46 23.99 0.54
CA ASP A 148 9.54 25.29 -0.12
C ASP A 148 9.23 26.45 0.85
N ASN A 149 8.45 26.19 1.91
CA ASN A 149 8.13 27.10 2.99
C ASN A 149 8.92 26.76 4.27
N GLN A 150 9.80 27.68 4.67
CA GLN A 150 10.66 27.53 5.84
C GLN A 150 9.90 27.44 7.17
N GLU A 151 8.72 28.05 7.30
CA GLU A 151 7.91 27.92 8.53
C GLU A 151 7.40 26.49 8.71
N ILE A 152 6.97 25.85 7.61
CA ILE A 152 6.54 24.45 7.61
C ILE A 152 7.73 23.54 7.92
N GLU A 153 8.88 23.79 7.30
CA GLU A 153 10.11 23.05 7.57
C GLU A 153 10.52 23.12 9.04
N ASN A 154 10.53 24.32 9.63
CA ASN A 154 10.85 24.54 11.03
C ASN A 154 9.84 23.86 11.96
N LYS A 155 8.54 23.93 11.64
CA LYS A 155 7.49 23.26 12.42
C LYS A 155 7.74 21.75 12.48
N ILE A 156 7.90 21.12 11.32
CA ILE A 156 8.09 19.66 11.23
C ILE A 156 9.42 19.24 11.86
N THR A 157 10.48 20.04 11.71
CA THR A 157 11.76 19.80 12.40
C THR A 157 11.57 19.83 13.93
N ASN A 158 10.84 20.80 14.46
CA ASN A 158 10.54 20.88 15.89
C ASN A 158 9.67 19.70 16.35
N ASP A 159 8.68 19.30 15.56
CA ASP A 159 7.83 18.15 15.86
C ASP A 159 8.68 16.86 15.94
N LEU A 160 9.65 16.68 15.04
CA LEU A 160 10.59 15.55 15.04
C LEU A 160 11.63 15.62 16.16
N GLN A 161 12.05 16.79 16.61
CA GLN A 161 12.93 16.93 17.78
C GLN A 161 12.20 16.52 19.08
N ASN A 162 10.89 16.77 19.13
CA ASN A 162 10.06 16.50 20.30
C ASN A 162 9.36 15.14 20.26
N ILE A 163 9.55 14.36 19.20
CA ILE A 163 8.99 13.02 19.06
C ILE A 163 9.34 12.14 20.27
N GLU A 164 8.38 11.32 20.69
CA GLU A 164 8.56 10.32 21.74
C GLU A 164 9.16 9.06 21.12
N LEU A 165 10.44 8.81 21.43
CA LEU A 165 11.21 7.64 20.98
C LEU A 165 12.02 7.10 22.17
N ASP A 166 12.55 5.90 22.02
CA ASP A 166 13.54 5.38 22.95
C ASP A 166 14.70 6.38 23.11
N LYS A 167 15.16 6.55 24.35
CA LYS A 167 16.17 7.57 24.69
C LYS A 167 17.51 7.31 24.00
N GLU A 168 17.89 6.04 23.81
CA GLU A 168 19.13 5.67 23.13
C GLU A 168 19.07 6.06 21.66
N ILE A 169 17.97 5.72 20.97
CA ILE A 169 17.72 6.14 19.59
C ILE A 169 17.69 7.67 19.49
N LYS A 170 16.94 8.34 20.38
CA LYS A 170 16.76 9.80 20.34
C LYS A 170 18.09 10.57 20.47
N ASN A 171 19.03 10.07 21.27
CA ASN A 171 20.35 10.71 21.43
C ASN A 171 21.23 10.61 20.18
N LYS A 172 20.96 9.64 19.30
CA LYS A 172 21.67 9.42 18.04
C LYS A 172 21.16 10.29 16.90
N ILE A 173 19.94 10.82 17.03
CA ILE A 173 19.35 11.71 16.03
C ILE A 173 20.08 13.06 16.04
N LYS A 174 20.53 13.47 14.86
CA LYS A 174 21.06 14.79 14.55
C LYS A 174 20.18 15.45 13.51
N PHE A 175 19.95 16.75 13.70
CA PHE A 175 19.34 17.62 12.71
C PHE A 175 20.43 18.55 12.19
N ASP A 176 20.46 18.76 10.87
CA ASP A 176 21.54 19.42 10.13
C ASP A 176 22.21 20.59 10.89
N ASN A 177 23.44 20.36 11.37
CA ASN A 177 24.23 21.33 12.14
C ASN A 177 25.48 21.83 11.37
N ASN A 178 25.60 21.47 10.08
CA ASN A 178 26.78 21.78 9.29
C ASN A 178 26.94 23.29 9.06
N LYS A 179 27.99 23.87 9.64
CA LYS A 179 28.25 25.32 9.59
C LYS A 179 28.51 25.85 8.17
N THR A 180 29.22 25.10 7.32
CA THR A 180 29.51 25.56 5.95
C THR A 180 28.22 25.58 5.13
N LEU A 181 27.39 24.54 5.28
CA LEU A 181 26.09 24.47 4.65
C LEU A 181 25.14 25.57 5.14
N GLN A 182 25.20 25.91 6.43
CA GLN A 182 24.46 27.04 7.01
C GLN A 182 24.86 28.39 6.42
N GLU A 183 26.16 28.64 6.24
CA GLU A 183 26.65 29.89 5.63
C GLU A 183 26.20 30.03 4.18
N GLU A 184 26.26 28.94 3.41
CA GLU A 184 25.76 28.91 2.04
C GLU A 184 24.24 29.11 1.98
N ALA A 185 23.48 28.43 2.82
CA ALA A 185 22.02 28.60 2.90
C ALA A 185 21.64 30.06 3.22
N LYS A 186 22.33 30.69 4.19
CA LYS A 186 22.15 32.11 4.53
C LYS A 186 22.47 33.04 3.36
N LYS A 187 23.54 32.76 2.60
CA LYS A 187 23.94 33.55 1.43
C LYS A 187 22.83 33.67 0.39
N TYR A 188 22.01 32.62 0.23
CA TYR A 188 20.91 32.59 -0.73
C TYR A 188 19.53 32.76 -0.10
N ASN A 189 19.47 33.03 1.21
CA ASN A 189 18.23 33.19 1.98
C ASN A 189 17.26 32.00 1.82
N ILE A 190 17.81 30.78 1.96
CA ILE A 190 17.05 29.54 1.94
C ILE A 190 17.36 28.69 3.18
N SER A 191 16.60 27.62 3.38
CA SER A 191 16.85 26.68 4.46
C SER A 191 18.09 25.80 4.22
N ILE A 192 18.62 25.21 5.29
CA ILE A 192 19.76 24.28 5.23
C ILE A 192 19.37 23.04 4.43
N GLY A 193 18.18 22.49 4.66
CA GLY A 193 17.66 21.34 3.93
C GLY A 193 17.53 21.61 2.43
N ARG A 194 17.02 22.78 2.05
CA ARG A 194 16.96 23.18 0.63
C ARG A 194 18.34 23.32 0.02
N MET A 195 19.32 23.86 0.76
CA MET A 195 20.69 23.94 0.27
C MET A 195 21.33 22.55 0.11
N LYS A 196 21.09 21.62 1.04
CA LYS A 196 21.52 20.21 0.94
C LYS A 196 20.98 19.58 -0.34
N LEU A 197 19.68 19.77 -0.60
CA LEU A 197 19.02 19.25 -1.80
C LEU A 197 19.58 19.86 -3.09
N ILE A 198 19.83 21.17 -3.12
CA ILE A 198 20.47 21.84 -4.26
C ILE A 198 21.85 21.25 -4.53
N LYS A 199 22.67 21.02 -3.50
CA LYS A 199 24.00 20.40 -3.68
C LYS A 199 23.89 19.00 -4.26
N LYS A 200 23.00 18.16 -3.72
CA LYS A 200 22.72 16.82 -4.29
C LYS A 200 22.28 16.91 -5.76
N ALA A 201 21.43 17.88 -6.12
CA ALA A 201 20.98 18.06 -7.50
C ALA A 201 22.11 18.52 -8.45
N LEU A 202 23.06 19.33 -7.97
CA LEU A 202 24.25 19.74 -8.72
C LEU A 202 25.25 18.59 -8.91
N GLU A 203 25.35 17.70 -7.92
CA GLU A 203 26.15 16.47 -8.02
C GLU A 203 25.56 15.51 -9.05
N ALA A 204 24.23 15.30 -9.00
CA ALA A 204 23.52 14.42 -9.93
C ALA A 204 23.47 14.96 -11.39
N ASN A 205 23.49 16.29 -11.55
CA ASN A 205 23.51 16.93 -12.86
C ASN A 205 24.64 17.96 -12.94
N SER A 206 25.81 17.50 -13.40
CA SER A 206 27.01 18.33 -13.60
C SER A 206 26.83 19.54 -14.52
N SER A 207 25.78 19.57 -15.36
CA SER A 207 25.46 20.72 -16.22
C SER A 207 24.60 21.78 -15.53
N LEU A 208 23.94 21.43 -14.41
CA LEU A 208 23.09 22.33 -13.65
C LEU A 208 23.96 23.37 -12.91
N LYS A 209 23.55 24.64 -12.98
CA LYS A 209 24.22 25.72 -12.25
C LYS A 209 23.42 26.11 -11.02
N ILE A 210 24.09 26.53 -9.95
CA ILE A 210 23.43 26.95 -8.70
C ILE A 210 22.36 28.04 -8.91
N LYS A 211 22.60 29.00 -9.82
CA LYS A 211 21.63 30.07 -10.12
C LYS A 211 20.34 29.56 -10.79
N GLU A 212 20.43 28.43 -11.49
CA GLU A 212 19.28 27.77 -12.10
C GLU A 212 18.58 26.89 -11.06
N ALA A 213 19.35 26.11 -10.29
CA ALA A 213 18.84 25.27 -9.22
C ALA A 213 18.02 26.05 -8.17
N LEU A 214 18.44 27.28 -7.84
CA LEU A 214 17.71 28.16 -6.92
C LEU A 214 16.30 28.55 -7.40
N LYS A 215 16.00 28.41 -8.70
CA LYS A 215 14.68 28.71 -9.27
C LYS A 215 13.74 27.51 -9.25
N TYR A 216 14.27 26.30 -9.04
CA TYR A 216 13.48 25.09 -8.96
C TYR A 216 12.82 24.96 -7.59
N THR A 217 11.61 24.41 -7.60
CA THR A 217 10.88 23.95 -6.43
C THR A 217 11.60 22.77 -5.78
N VAL A 218 11.27 22.49 -4.52
CA VAL A 218 11.78 21.30 -3.82
C VAL A 218 11.48 20.03 -4.61
N SER A 219 10.27 19.90 -5.15
CA SER A 219 9.89 18.74 -5.96
C SER A 219 10.75 18.60 -7.23
N GLU A 220 11.01 19.69 -7.96
CA GLU A 220 11.81 19.65 -9.19
C GLU A 220 13.27 19.28 -8.89
N LEU A 221 13.86 19.86 -7.84
CA LEU A 221 15.21 19.50 -7.40
C LEU A 221 15.29 18.04 -6.99
N ASN A 222 14.29 17.56 -6.27
CA ASN A 222 14.20 16.18 -5.85
C ASN A 222 14.13 15.24 -7.06
N GLU A 223 13.31 15.56 -8.06
CA GLU A 223 13.23 14.76 -9.29
C GLU A 223 14.58 14.64 -10.02
N ILE A 224 15.38 15.72 -10.05
CA ILE A 224 16.73 15.68 -10.60
C ILE A 224 17.62 14.67 -9.84
N VAL A 225 17.60 14.72 -8.51
CA VAL A 225 18.39 13.80 -7.66
C VAL A 225 18.00 12.34 -7.89
N ASN A 226 16.70 12.05 -7.95
CA ASN A 226 16.24 10.65 -8.03
C ASN A 226 16.40 10.02 -9.40
N ASN A 227 16.37 10.82 -10.47
CA ASN A 227 16.48 10.28 -11.83
C ASN A 227 17.83 9.60 -12.08
N GLU A 228 18.91 10.00 -11.38
CA GLU A 228 20.23 9.39 -11.54
C GLU A 228 20.28 7.94 -11.04
N SER A 229 19.63 7.64 -9.91
CA SER A 229 19.77 6.34 -9.23
C SER A 229 18.60 5.38 -9.49
N LYS A 230 17.54 5.84 -10.17
CA LYS A 230 16.28 5.13 -10.32
C LYS A 230 16.42 3.77 -10.99
N GLU A 231 17.09 3.70 -12.15
CA GLU A 231 17.25 2.44 -12.90
C GLU A 231 18.04 1.39 -12.11
N ILE A 232 19.08 1.82 -11.38
CA ILE A 232 19.89 0.92 -10.55
C ILE A 232 19.05 0.34 -9.41
N LEU A 233 18.30 1.18 -8.70
CA LEU A 233 17.47 0.76 -7.57
C LEU A 233 16.30 -0.13 -8.02
N GLU A 234 15.68 0.17 -9.16
CA GLU A 234 14.64 -0.68 -9.77
C GLU A 234 15.21 -2.07 -10.10
N ASN A 235 16.38 -2.15 -10.73
CA ASN A 235 17.04 -3.42 -11.02
C ASN A 235 17.41 -4.21 -9.75
N VAL A 236 17.91 -3.54 -8.71
CA VAL A 236 18.20 -4.18 -7.41
C VAL A 236 16.93 -4.76 -6.80
N HIS A 237 15.83 -3.98 -6.82
CA HIS A 237 14.53 -4.42 -6.30
C HIS A 237 14.00 -5.65 -7.05
N GLU A 238 14.00 -5.62 -8.39
CA GLU A 238 13.53 -6.74 -9.21
C GLU A 238 14.35 -8.02 -8.99
N ASN A 239 15.67 -7.90 -8.97
CA ASN A 239 16.57 -9.04 -8.73
C ASN A 239 16.36 -9.65 -7.35
N TYR A 240 16.19 -8.80 -6.35
CA TYR A 240 15.92 -9.24 -4.98
C TYR A 240 14.55 -9.94 -4.89
N GLN A 241 13.47 -9.35 -5.44
CA GLN A 241 12.13 -9.96 -5.47
C GLN A 241 12.11 -11.30 -6.21
N SER A 242 12.84 -11.42 -7.32
CA SER A 242 12.98 -12.68 -8.04
C SER A 242 13.66 -13.75 -7.17
N SER A 243 14.74 -13.36 -6.47
CA SER A 243 15.51 -14.26 -5.61
C SER A 243 14.71 -14.71 -4.39
N THR A 244 13.99 -13.80 -3.72
CA THR A 244 13.15 -14.16 -2.56
C THR A 244 11.98 -15.03 -2.96
N LYS A 245 11.37 -14.79 -4.14
CA LYS A 245 10.33 -15.67 -4.69
C LYS A 245 10.86 -17.08 -4.94
N GLU A 246 12.02 -17.22 -5.57
CA GLU A 246 12.64 -18.53 -5.81
C GLU A 246 12.89 -19.28 -4.48
N ILE A 247 13.42 -18.58 -3.47
CA ILE A 247 13.65 -19.18 -2.14
C ILE A 247 12.33 -19.58 -1.48
N LYS A 248 11.29 -18.75 -1.55
CA LYS A 248 9.96 -19.05 -1.00
C LYS A 248 9.34 -20.27 -1.68
N ASP A 249 9.44 -20.38 -3.00
CA ASP A 249 8.95 -21.52 -3.77
C ASP A 249 9.72 -22.80 -3.41
N ARG A 250 11.06 -22.74 -3.35
CA ARG A 250 11.90 -23.87 -2.92
C ARG A 250 11.60 -24.33 -1.50
N LYS A 251 11.37 -23.40 -0.58
CA LYS A 251 10.95 -23.69 0.81
C LYS A 251 9.61 -24.42 0.83
N LYS A 252 8.64 -23.96 0.04
CA LYS A 252 7.31 -24.57 -0.06
C LYS A 252 7.38 -26.00 -0.62
N ASP A 253 8.19 -26.22 -1.65
CA ASP A 253 8.39 -27.54 -2.24
C ASP A 253 9.06 -28.51 -1.26
N ALA A 254 10.12 -28.06 -0.56
CA ALA A 254 10.78 -28.85 0.46
C ALA A 254 9.84 -29.23 1.61
N LEU A 255 9.01 -28.28 2.07
CA LEU A 255 8.04 -28.50 3.13
C LEU A 255 6.95 -29.51 2.69
N SER A 256 6.50 -29.44 1.44
CA SER A 256 5.51 -30.38 0.90
C SER A 256 6.06 -31.80 0.84
N LYS A 257 7.32 -31.98 0.43
CA LYS A 257 8.01 -33.29 0.44
C LYS A 257 8.17 -33.84 1.86
N LEU A 258 8.47 -32.98 2.84
CA LEU A 258 8.59 -33.38 4.24
C LEU A 258 7.26 -33.93 4.78
N TYR A 259 6.14 -33.25 4.50
CA TYR A 259 4.82 -33.73 4.91
C TYR A 259 4.44 -35.06 4.24
N GLN A 260 4.73 -35.21 2.94
CA GLN A 260 4.49 -36.48 2.25
C GLN A 260 5.30 -37.62 2.89
N TYR A 261 6.59 -37.41 3.17
CA TYR A 261 7.41 -38.42 3.83
C TYR A 261 6.89 -38.76 5.24
N GLN A 262 6.42 -37.76 5.99
CA GLN A 262 5.82 -37.97 7.30
C GLN A 262 4.57 -38.86 7.21
N ASP A 263 3.71 -38.63 6.22
CA ASP A 263 2.50 -39.42 6.01
C ASP A 263 2.83 -40.87 5.62
N GLU A 264 3.83 -41.07 4.75
CA GLU A 264 4.34 -42.40 4.36
C GLU A 264 4.85 -43.18 5.58
N VAL A 265 5.68 -42.54 6.42
CA VAL A 265 6.19 -43.16 7.66
C VAL A 265 5.06 -43.48 8.65
N LEU A 266 4.04 -42.62 8.75
CA LEU A 266 2.88 -42.87 9.61
C LEU A 266 2.05 -44.08 9.14
N GLU A 267 1.89 -44.25 7.82
CA GLU A 267 1.25 -45.45 7.26
C GLU A 267 2.08 -46.71 7.51
N GLU A 268 3.40 -46.67 7.29
CA GLU A 268 4.29 -47.80 7.61
C GLU A 268 4.18 -48.21 9.10
N ILE A 269 4.17 -47.24 10.01
CA ILE A 269 4.00 -47.50 11.46
C ILE A 269 2.64 -48.15 11.73
N LYS A 270 1.56 -47.72 11.07
CA LYS A 270 0.23 -48.34 11.22
C LYS A 270 0.23 -49.78 10.73
N GLU A 271 0.85 -50.05 9.59
CA GLU A 271 0.98 -51.41 9.05
C GLU A 271 1.78 -52.31 10.00
N ILE A 272 2.92 -51.85 10.50
CA ILE A 272 3.72 -52.58 11.49
C ILE A 272 2.92 -52.87 12.75
N LYS A 273 2.17 -51.87 13.28
CA LYS A 273 1.30 -52.08 14.45
C LYS A 273 0.21 -53.13 14.19
N LYS A 274 -0.38 -53.12 13.00
CA LYS A 274 -1.37 -54.12 12.59
C LYS A 274 -0.75 -55.52 12.52
N LEU A 275 0.43 -55.65 11.91
CA LEU A 275 1.17 -56.91 11.87
C LEU A 275 1.53 -57.43 13.26
N ILE A 276 1.90 -56.56 14.21
CA ILE A 276 2.16 -56.95 15.60
C ILE A 276 0.88 -57.46 16.29
N ASN A 277 -0.25 -56.76 16.10
CA ASN A 277 -1.52 -57.15 16.71
C ASN A 277 -2.12 -58.43 16.11
N ASP A 278 -1.99 -58.61 14.80
CA ASP A 278 -2.52 -59.78 14.08
C ASP A 278 -1.66 -61.03 14.32
N ASN A 279 -0.37 -60.86 14.68
CA ASN A 279 0.58 -61.96 14.77
C ASN A 279 0.87 -62.39 16.22
N LYS A 280 -0.03 -63.23 16.75
CA LYS A 280 0.38 -64.38 17.60
C LYS A 280 1.26 -65.34 16.78
N ASN A 281 2.49 -64.95 16.42
CA ASN A 281 3.67 -65.80 16.16
C ASN A 281 4.83 -65.02 15.51
N ILE A 282 5.74 -64.58 16.36
CA ILE A 282 7.00 -63.91 16.01
C ILE A 282 7.94 -64.94 15.36
N ASN A 283 8.03 -64.99 14.03
CA ASN A 283 9.13 -65.70 13.35
C ASN A 283 9.57 -65.13 11.99
N ILE A 284 9.07 -63.97 11.56
CA ILE A 284 9.38 -63.43 10.21
C ILE A 284 10.31 -62.19 10.24
N ILE A 285 10.56 -61.57 11.40
CA ILE A 285 11.28 -60.29 11.46
C ILE A 285 12.82 -60.44 11.29
N ARG A 286 13.37 -61.67 11.29
CA ARG A 286 14.83 -61.86 11.31
C ARG A 286 15.59 -61.71 9.97
N ASN A 287 14.90 -61.61 8.83
CA ASN A 287 15.56 -61.71 7.51
C ASN A 287 15.53 -60.43 6.64
N ARG A 288 15.35 -59.23 7.23
CA ARG A 288 15.34 -57.96 6.45
C ARG A 288 16.12 -56.80 7.09
N ILE A 289 17.08 -57.10 7.95
CA ILE A 289 18.18 -56.17 8.31
C ILE A 289 19.41 -56.64 7.54
#